data_AF-A0A7S4DBL7-F1
#
_entry.id   AF-A0A7S4DBL7-F1
#
_cell.length_a   1.000
_cell.length_b   1.000
_cell.length_c   1.000
_cell.angle_alpha   90.00
_cell.angle_beta   90.00
_cell.angle_gamma   90.00
#
_symmetry.space_group_name_H-M   'P 1'
#
loop_
_entity.id
_entity.type
_entity.pdbx_description
1 polymer ?
#
loop_
_entity_poly.entity_id
_entity_poly.type
_entity_poly.pdbx_seq_one_letter_code
_entity_poly.pdbx_strand_id
1 'polypeptide(L)'
;MENFDAIENEPEQESMVNTNQNGASKPKNGCFLGIIFLAIIVVLVLLAVIIWLVIDENKSSKTSEYEQDISYYCAEVSSSDSAGASGYFYTTIGLGWAKHKFSLDLTDFNASSCDLTEGLSYHIHSYWTDDSTDSSYETGCGSTYTGGHYDPNLACGGASQDAGGLCGQLNRTSTSYTCNSEQYSAGNYSICEVGDLSGKFGKVYPSDDDDDIFQFNLDEEIIDPLAPYPINYNSELGFSKPWTSIVWHCSSGDRLICAKFQASSSECD
;
A
#
# COMPACT_ATOMS: atom_id res chain seq x y z
N MET A 1 9.86 -27.64 27.62
CA MET A 1 10.84 -28.39 26.79
C MET A 1 10.60 -27.85 25.39
N GLU A 2 11.45 -27.02 24.80
CA GLU A 2 12.90 -26.97 24.86
C GLU A 2 13.41 -25.52 24.85
N ASN A 3 14.59 -25.34 25.47
CA ASN A 3 15.40 -24.12 25.49
C ASN A 3 15.93 -23.82 24.09
N PHE A 4 15.98 -22.53 23.71
CA PHE A 4 16.89 -22.06 22.68
C PHE A 4 18.00 -21.23 23.33
N ASP A 5 19.19 -21.81 23.33
CA ASP A 5 20.41 -21.24 23.90
C ASP A 5 20.98 -20.12 23.02
N ALA A 6 21.53 -19.12 23.70
CA ALA A 6 22.26 -18.00 23.13
C ALA A 6 23.64 -18.42 22.61
N ILE A 7 24.07 -17.84 21.49
CA ILE A 7 25.44 -17.95 20.97
C ILE A 7 26.14 -16.62 21.24
N GLU A 8 27.03 -16.60 22.22
CA GLU A 8 28.05 -15.57 22.43
C GLU A 8 29.29 -15.93 21.60
N ASN A 9 29.83 -14.96 20.85
CA ASN A 9 31.15 -15.07 20.23
C ASN A 9 32.07 -13.99 20.82
N GLU A 10 33.13 -14.46 21.46
CA GLU A 10 34.22 -13.68 22.07
C GLU A 10 35.26 -13.15 21.05
N PRO A 11 36.11 -12.18 21.43
CA PRO A 11 36.99 -11.45 20.52
C PRO A 11 38.36 -12.12 20.29
N GLU A 12 38.90 -11.95 19.08
CA GLU A 12 40.26 -12.35 18.73
C GLU A 12 41.32 -11.41 19.35
N GLN A 13 42.25 -11.98 20.11
CA GLN A 13 43.48 -11.33 20.55
C GLN A 13 44.61 -11.59 19.56
N GLU A 14 45.15 -10.53 18.93
CA GLU A 14 46.38 -10.63 18.15
C GLU A 14 47.62 -10.37 19.02
N SER A 15 48.56 -11.33 18.99
CA SER A 15 49.83 -11.31 19.70
C SER A 15 50.85 -10.38 19.03
N MET A 16 51.50 -9.54 19.84
CA MET A 16 52.64 -8.72 19.40
C MET A 16 53.94 -9.54 19.41
N VAL A 17 54.51 -9.79 18.24
CA VAL A 17 55.87 -10.32 18.07
C VAL A 17 56.87 -9.17 18.08
N ASN A 18 57.76 -9.19 19.07
CA ASN A 18 58.87 -8.27 19.23
C ASN A 18 60.14 -8.88 18.62
N THR A 19 60.73 -8.23 17.61
CA THR A 19 62.05 -8.60 17.08
C THR A 19 63.02 -7.43 17.10
N ASN A 20 64.21 -7.77 17.60
CA ASN A 20 65.32 -6.90 17.96
C ASN A 20 65.93 -6.08 16.82
N GLN A 21 66.36 -4.90 17.28
CA GLN A 21 67.47 -4.05 16.86
C GLN A 21 68.48 -4.61 15.85
N ASN A 22 68.79 -3.79 14.85
CA ASN A 22 70.16 -3.62 14.36
C ASN A 22 70.38 -2.15 13.98
N GLY A 23 71.39 -1.55 14.60
CA GLY A 23 71.80 -0.17 14.37
C GLY A 23 72.52 -0.01 13.04
N ALA A 24 72.17 1.06 12.31
CA ALA A 24 72.93 1.55 11.18
C ALA A 24 73.06 3.08 11.27
N SER A 25 74.29 3.53 11.03
CA SER A 25 74.80 4.89 11.15
C SER A 25 74.04 5.92 10.30
N LYS A 26 73.71 7.07 10.91
CA LYS A 26 73.08 8.25 10.31
C LYS A 26 73.97 8.93 9.24
N PRO A 27 73.52 9.03 7.97
CA PRO A 27 74.04 10.03 7.05
C PRO A 27 73.33 11.38 7.27
N LYS A 28 74.12 12.45 7.40
CA LYS A 28 73.67 13.84 7.59
C LYS A 28 73.24 14.48 6.27
N ASN A 29 72.07 14.09 5.73
CA ASN A 29 71.42 14.78 4.60
C ASN A 29 69.98 15.19 4.99
N GLY A 30 69.85 15.95 6.08
CA GLY A 30 68.58 16.17 6.80
C GLY A 30 67.68 17.30 6.31
N CYS A 31 67.89 17.89 5.13
CA CYS A 31 67.05 19.01 4.68
C CYS A 31 66.21 18.69 3.43
N PHE A 32 66.66 17.77 2.57
CA PHE A 32 65.95 17.46 1.32
C PHE A 32 64.86 16.38 1.48
N LEU A 33 65.03 15.44 2.41
CA LEU A 33 64.05 14.38 2.67
C LEU A 33 62.74 14.89 3.31
N GLY A 34 62.83 15.95 4.13
CA GLY A 34 61.66 16.51 4.82
C GLY A 34 60.65 17.12 3.85
N ILE A 35 61.13 17.77 2.79
CA ILE A 35 60.27 18.38 1.76
C ILE A 35 59.57 17.29 0.94
N ILE A 36 60.27 16.21 0.59
CA ILE A 36 59.69 15.07 -0.13
C ILE A 36 58.62 14.38 0.73
N PHE A 37 58.89 14.17 2.02
CA PHE A 37 57.93 13.57 2.94
C PHE A 37 56.66 14.41 3.11
N LEU A 38 56.81 15.74 3.24
CA LEU A 38 55.68 16.66 3.33
C LEU A 38 54.84 16.66 2.03
N ALA A 39 55.48 16.65 0.87
CA ALA A 39 54.80 16.58 -0.42
C ALA A 39 53.99 15.28 -0.58
N ILE A 40 54.53 14.15 -0.14
CA ILE A 40 53.82 12.85 -0.15
C ILE A 40 52.58 12.92 0.76
N ILE A 41 52.70 13.49 1.96
CA ILE A 41 51.55 13.64 2.88
C ILE A 41 50.46 14.50 2.25
N VAL A 42 50.82 15.63 1.63
CA VAL A 42 49.85 16.53 0.97
C VAL A 42 49.12 15.81 -0.17
N VAL A 43 49.84 15.02 -0.97
CA VAL A 43 49.23 14.23 -2.06
C VAL A 43 48.30 13.15 -1.52
N LEU A 44 48.68 12.45 -0.44
CA LEU A 44 47.83 11.42 0.17
C LEU A 44 46.56 12.02 0.80
N VAL A 45 46.65 13.18 1.44
CA VAL A 45 45.48 13.89 1.99
C VAL A 45 44.56 14.36 0.87
N LEU A 46 45.10 14.93 -0.21
CA LEU A 46 44.31 15.32 -1.38
C LEU A 46 43.61 14.12 -2.03
N LEU A 47 44.31 12.99 -2.17
CA LEU A 47 43.72 11.75 -2.68
C LEU A 47 42.59 11.25 -1.78
N ALA A 48 42.78 11.25 -0.45
CA ALA A 48 41.74 10.84 0.49
C ALA A 48 40.50 11.74 0.42
N VAL A 49 40.67 13.06 0.28
CA VAL A 49 39.56 14.01 0.10
C VAL A 49 38.83 13.76 -1.23
N ILE A 50 39.55 13.53 -2.33
CA ILE A 50 38.94 13.23 -3.63
C ILE A 50 38.17 11.90 -3.57
N ILE A 51 38.74 10.86 -2.97
CA ILE A 51 38.06 9.57 -2.79
C ILE A 51 36.79 9.74 -1.95
N TRP A 52 36.86 10.52 -0.87
CA TRP A 52 35.69 10.79 -0.02
C TRP A 52 34.59 11.53 -0.79
N LEU A 53 34.94 12.59 -1.55
CA LEU A 53 33.98 13.33 -2.38
C LEU A 53 33.31 12.44 -3.45
N VAL A 54 34.08 11.56 -4.10
CA VAL A 54 33.55 10.62 -5.11
C VAL A 54 32.63 9.57 -4.48
N ILE A 55 32.90 9.14 -3.25
CA ILE A 55 32.03 8.21 -2.52
C ILE A 55 30.73 8.90 -2.08
N ASP A 56 30.79 10.17 -1.68
CA ASP A 56 29.63 10.92 -1.19
C ASP A 56 28.63 11.24 -2.32
N GLU A 57 29.12 11.67 -3.49
CA GLU A 57 28.27 11.87 -4.68
C GLU A 57 27.59 10.57 -5.16
N ASN A 58 28.25 9.41 -5.00
CA ASN A 58 27.66 8.12 -5.32
C ASN A 58 26.63 7.61 -4.29
N LYS A 59 26.66 8.11 -3.06
CA LYS A 59 25.62 7.81 -2.07
C LYS A 59 24.37 8.66 -2.31
N SER A 60 24.55 9.93 -2.69
CA SER A 60 23.45 10.86 -2.93
C SER A 60 22.61 10.48 -4.16
N SER A 61 23.23 9.96 -5.23
CA SER A 61 22.50 9.61 -6.47
C SER A 61 21.76 8.27 -6.43
N LYS A 62 22.11 7.35 -5.52
CA LYS A 62 21.45 6.03 -5.44
C LYS A 62 20.26 5.96 -4.49
N THR A 63 20.08 6.96 -3.63
CA THR A 63 18.91 7.04 -2.74
C THR A 63 17.71 7.74 -3.37
N SER A 64 17.84 8.41 -4.52
CA SER A 64 16.71 9.07 -5.20
C SER A 64 16.06 8.26 -6.33
N GLU A 65 16.66 7.15 -6.79
CA GLU A 65 16.01 6.24 -7.76
C GLU A 65 15.15 5.16 -7.08
N TYR A 66 15.17 5.11 -5.75
CA TYR A 66 14.29 4.27 -4.93
C TYR A 66 13.43 5.13 -4.00
N GLU A 67 13.18 6.38 -4.39
CA GLU A 67 11.95 7.06 -3.97
C GLU A 67 10.83 6.25 -4.60
N GLN A 68 10.23 5.42 -3.74
CA GLN A 68 9.29 4.36 -4.07
C GLN A 68 8.17 4.91 -4.96
N ASP A 69 7.79 4.17 -6.00
CA ASP A 69 6.56 4.39 -6.79
C ASP A 69 5.33 4.19 -5.89
N ILE A 70 5.14 5.12 -4.95
CA ILE A 70 3.97 5.22 -4.09
C ILE A 70 2.95 6.04 -4.86
N SER A 71 1.80 5.43 -5.11
CA SER A 71 0.67 6.08 -5.77
C SER A 71 -0.45 6.30 -4.76
N TYR A 72 -1.02 7.50 -4.77
CA TYR A 72 -2.13 7.87 -3.89
C TYR A 72 -3.42 7.98 -4.71
N TYR A 73 -4.51 7.46 -4.17
CA TYR A 73 -5.82 7.52 -4.80
C TYR A 73 -6.87 7.89 -3.77
N CYS A 74 -7.66 8.91 -4.08
CA CYS A 74 -8.70 9.46 -3.23
C CYS A 74 -10.06 9.22 -3.87
N ALA A 75 -11.06 8.87 -3.08
CA ALA A 75 -12.45 8.85 -3.51
C ALA A 75 -13.28 9.64 -2.50
N GLU A 76 -13.70 10.83 -2.89
CA GLU A 76 -14.48 11.74 -2.04
C GLU A 76 -15.97 11.44 -2.20
N VAL A 77 -16.71 11.42 -1.07
CA VAL A 77 -18.16 11.34 -1.04
C VAL A 77 -18.68 12.74 -0.74
N SER A 78 -19.31 13.37 -1.73
CA SER A 78 -19.92 14.70 -1.60
C SER A 78 -21.38 14.59 -1.15
N SER A 79 -21.74 15.36 -0.12
CA SER A 79 -23.12 15.43 0.39
C SER A 79 -24.12 15.94 -0.63
N SER A 80 -23.70 16.75 -1.61
CA SER A 80 -24.58 17.23 -2.68
C SER A 80 -24.99 16.13 -3.65
N ASP A 81 -24.12 15.14 -3.85
CA ASP A 81 -24.27 14.13 -4.90
C ASP A 81 -24.69 12.77 -4.31
N SER A 82 -24.54 12.61 -2.99
CA SER A 82 -24.73 11.36 -2.25
C SER A 82 -25.86 11.45 -1.20
N ALA A 83 -26.90 12.24 -1.49
CA ALA A 83 -28.11 12.36 -0.65
C ALA A 83 -27.83 12.66 0.84
N GLY A 84 -26.85 13.53 1.10
CA GLY A 84 -26.42 13.92 2.46
C GLY A 84 -25.26 13.11 3.03
N ALA A 85 -24.92 11.94 2.45
CA ALA A 85 -23.72 11.20 2.85
C ALA A 85 -22.45 11.99 2.51
N SER A 86 -21.45 11.95 3.38
CA SER A 86 -20.16 12.60 3.12
C SER A 86 -18.99 11.80 3.66
N GLY A 87 -17.79 12.07 3.16
CA GLY A 87 -16.59 11.39 3.62
C GLY A 87 -15.56 11.16 2.52
N TYR A 88 -14.67 10.21 2.76
CA TYR A 88 -13.63 9.84 1.82
C TYR A 88 -13.22 8.39 2.01
N PHE A 89 -12.67 7.79 0.96
CA PHE A 89 -11.82 6.62 1.02
C PHE A 89 -10.50 6.96 0.36
N TYR A 90 -9.38 6.60 0.99
CA TYR A 90 -8.08 6.68 0.33
C TYR A 90 -7.36 5.35 0.30
N THR A 91 -6.55 5.19 -0.74
CA THR A 91 -5.61 4.10 -0.83
C THR A 91 -4.24 4.58 -1.29
N THR A 92 -3.23 4.12 -0.57
CA THR A 92 -1.82 4.32 -0.92
C THR A 92 -1.27 2.98 -1.36
N ILE A 93 -0.74 2.90 -2.58
CA ILE A 93 -0.22 1.65 -3.16
C ILE A 93 1.27 1.80 -3.40
N GLY A 94 2.06 0.85 -2.90
CA GLY A 94 3.51 0.81 -3.12
C GLY A 94 4.04 -0.61 -2.99
N LEU A 95 5.04 -0.99 -3.80
CA LEU A 95 5.81 -2.24 -3.67
C LEU A 95 4.96 -3.52 -3.42
N GLY A 96 3.77 -3.63 -4.02
CA GLY A 96 2.87 -4.78 -3.92
C GLY A 96 1.95 -4.82 -2.70
N TRP A 97 1.99 -3.81 -1.83
CA TRP A 97 1.05 -3.61 -0.73
C TRP A 97 0.20 -2.35 -0.96
N ALA A 98 -0.94 -2.30 -0.29
CA ALA A 98 -1.78 -1.12 -0.19
C ALA A 98 -2.05 -0.79 1.27
N LYS A 99 -2.24 0.49 1.56
CA LYS A 99 -2.89 0.97 2.78
C LYS A 99 -4.24 1.50 2.41
N HIS A 100 -5.24 1.24 3.23
CA HIS A 100 -6.57 1.81 3.08
C HIS A 100 -7.02 2.46 4.38
N LYS A 101 -7.74 3.56 4.25
CA LYS A 101 -8.48 4.19 5.34
C LYS A 101 -9.62 4.98 4.75
N PHE A 102 -10.70 5.09 5.51
CA PHE A 102 -11.86 5.85 5.10
C PHE A 102 -12.59 6.41 6.32
N SER A 103 -13.37 7.45 6.06
CA SER A 103 -14.38 7.99 6.95
C SER A 103 -15.64 8.21 6.12
N LEU A 104 -16.78 7.73 6.61
CA LEU A 104 -18.06 7.85 5.93
C LEU A 104 -19.12 8.26 6.96
N ASP A 105 -19.67 9.46 6.80
CA ASP A 105 -20.75 9.98 7.61
C ASP A 105 -22.08 9.85 6.86
N LEU A 106 -22.97 9.04 7.43
CA LEU A 106 -24.33 8.79 6.94
C LEU A 106 -25.40 9.39 7.87
N THR A 107 -25.03 10.28 8.79
CA THR A 107 -25.95 10.91 9.76
C THR A 107 -27.08 11.66 9.05
N ASP A 108 -26.74 12.44 8.02
CA ASP A 108 -27.72 13.19 7.22
C ASP A 108 -28.21 12.42 5.98
N PHE A 109 -27.88 11.13 5.87
CA PHE A 109 -28.20 10.33 4.70
C PHE A 109 -29.68 9.96 4.68
N ASN A 110 -30.41 10.54 3.72
CA ASN A 110 -31.87 10.48 3.70
C ASN A 110 -32.46 9.45 2.70
N ALA A 111 -31.61 8.55 2.19
CA ALA A 111 -31.95 7.61 1.13
C ALA A 111 -31.49 6.20 1.46
N SER A 112 -32.19 5.47 2.35
CA SER A 112 -31.89 4.05 2.48
C SER A 112 -33.04 3.20 3.00
N SER A 113 -33.18 2.01 2.41
CA SER A 113 -33.86 0.86 3.00
C SER A 113 -32.92 -0.03 3.84
N CYS A 114 -31.73 0.47 4.18
CA CYS A 114 -30.66 -0.30 4.79
C CYS A 114 -30.69 -0.19 6.31
N ASP A 115 -30.55 -1.33 6.98
CA ASP A 115 -30.26 -1.36 8.40
C ASP A 115 -28.76 -1.12 8.61
N LEU A 116 -28.41 0.13 8.92
CA LEU A 116 -27.02 0.55 9.11
C LEU A 116 -26.38 -0.08 10.35
N THR A 117 -27.18 -0.63 11.28
CA THR A 117 -26.67 -1.31 12.48
C THR A 117 -26.09 -2.69 12.18
N GLU A 118 -26.43 -3.29 11.04
CA GLU A 118 -25.89 -4.59 10.60
C GLU A 118 -24.50 -4.49 9.93
N GLY A 119 -23.95 -3.28 9.87
CA GLY A 119 -22.64 -2.97 9.31
C GLY A 119 -22.60 -2.94 7.79
N LEU A 120 -21.62 -2.21 7.27
CA LEU A 120 -21.40 -2.02 5.84
C LEU A 120 -20.28 -2.92 5.33
N SER A 121 -20.51 -3.51 4.16
CA SER A 121 -19.42 -4.08 3.36
C SER A 121 -18.87 -3.02 2.41
N TYR A 122 -17.63 -3.12 1.98
CA TYR A 122 -16.97 -2.13 1.14
C TYR A 122 -15.99 -2.83 0.19
N HIS A 123 -16.03 -2.44 -1.08
CA HIS A 123 -15.26 -3.10 -2.14
C HIS A 123 -14.72 -2.09 -3.16
N ILE A 124 -13.55 -2.38 -3.71
CA ILE A 124 -13.02 -1.68 -4.89
C ILE A 124 -13.68 -2.29 -6.13
N HIS A 125 -14.20 -1.41 -6.97
CA HIS A 125 -15.01 -1.72 -8.14
C HIS A 125 -14.30 -1.29 -9.43
N SER A 126 -14.65 -1.97 -10.51
CA SER A 126 -13.87 -1.90 -11.75
C SER A 126 -14.09 -0.61 -12.54
N TYR A 127 -15.27 0.00 -12.45
CA TYR A 127 -15.66 1.09 -13.35
C TYR A 127 -16.17 2.32 -12.62
N TRP A 128 -16.20 3.43 -13.34
CA TRP A 128 -16.92 4.63 -13.01
C TRP A 128 -17.28 5.27 -14.33
N THR A 129 -18.55 5.17 -14.73
CA THR A 129 -18.99 5.66 -16.05
C THR A 129 -19.82 6.94 -15.96
N ASP A 130 -20.03 7.48 -14.76
CA ASP A 130 -20.72 8.76 -14.58
C ASP A 130 -19.72 9.90 -14.56
N ASP A 131 -19.55 10.61 -15.67
CA ASP A 131 -18.65 11.76 -15.72
C ASP A 131 -19.26 13.05 -15.14
N SER A 132 -20.50 13.01 -14.65
CA SER A 132 -21.19 14.19 -14.10
C SER A 132 -20.94 14.41 -12.62
N THR A 133 -20.61 13.37 -11.86
CA THR A 133 -20.28 13.43 -10.44
C THR A 133 -19.12 12.50 -10.10
N ASP A 134 -18.46 12.76 -8.98
CA ASP A 134 -17.41 11.89 -8.43
C ASP A 134 -17.93 10.98 -7.30
N SER A 135 -19.18 11.14 -6.89
CA SER A 135 -19.86 10.25 -5.93
C SER A 135 -21.35 10.09 -6.26
N SER A 136 -21.95 9.03 -5.74
CA SER A 136 -23.37 8.75 -5.93
C SER A 136 -23.90 7.82 -4.84
N TYR A 137 -25.20 7.48 -4.93
CA TYR A 137 -25.90 6.61 -4.00
C TYR A 137 -26.87 5.66 -4.71
N GLU A 138 -27.20 4.55 -4.05
CA GLU A 138 -28.16 3.53 -4.48
C GLU A 138 -28.05 3.17 -5.97
N THR A 139 -29.06 3.55 -6.77
CA THR A 139 -29.14 3.23 -8.20
C THR A 139 -28.00 3.85 -9.02
N GLY A 140 -27.49 5.02 -8.60
CA GLY A 140 -26.31 5.64 -9.20
C GLY A 140 -25.01 4.87 -8.94
N CYS A 141 -25.02 3.98 -7.94
CA CYS A 141 -23.93 3.04 -7.67
C CYS A 141 -24.10 1.69 -8.37
N GLY A 142 -25.16 1.50 -9.15
CA GLY A 142 -25.48 0.25 -9.83
C GLY A 142 -24.36 -0.29 -10.73
N SER A 143 -24.42 -1.57 -11.08
CA SER A 143 -23.36 -2.26 -11.85
C SER A 143 -23.09 -1.65 -13.22
N THR A 144 -24.05 -0.95 -13.81
CA THR A 144 -23.86 -0.18 -15.03
C THR A 144 -22.82 0.94 -14.86
N TYR A 145 -22.76 1.55 -13.66
CA TYR A 145 -21.90 2.71 -13.38
C TYR A 145 -20.57 2.32 -12.76
N THR A 146 -20.58 1.39 -11.80
CA THR A 146 -19.37 1.00 -11.06
C THR A 146 -18.82 -0.38 -11.43
N GLY A 147 -19.54 -1.16 -12.25
CA GLY A 147 -19.13 -2.54 -12.55
C GLY A 147 -19.26 -3.48 -11.36
N GLY A 148 -18.56 -4.61 -11.44
CA GLY A 148 -18.35 -5.56 -10.35
C GLY A 148 -17.06 -5.30 -9.58
N HIS A 149 -16.78 -6.17 -8.62
CA HIS A 149 -15.56 -6.12 -7.81
C HIS A 149 -14.33 -6.24 -8.70
N TYR A 150 -13.29 -5.48 -8.40
CA TYR A 150 -12.02 -5.56 -9.08
C TYR A 150 -11.33 -6.90 -8.76
N ASP A 151 -11.22 -7.77 -9.77
CA ASP A 151 -10.73 -9.14 -9.61
C ASP A 151 -9.72 -9.54 -10.70
N PRO A 152 -8.53 -8.91 -10.72
CA PRO A 152 -7.50 -9.17 -11.73
C PRO A 152 -6.94 -10.61 -11.65
N ASN A 153 -7.11 -11.27 -10.50
CA ASN A 153 -6.56 -12.59 -10.21
C ASN A 153 -7.59 -13.71 -10.35
N LEU A 154 -8.82 -13.35 -10.73
CA LEU A 154 -9.92 -14.28 -10.95
C LEU A 154 -10.21 -15.14 -9.73
N ALA A 155 -10.23 -14.56 -8.53
CA ALA A 155 -10.69 -15.25 -7.33
C ALA A 155 -12.18 -15.65 -7.44
N CYS A 156 -12.95 -14.91 -8.24
CA CYS A 156 -14.26 -15.29 -8.76
C CYS A 156 -15.36 -15.42 -7.70
N GLY A 157 -15.48 -14.41 -6.84
CA GLY A 157 -16.66 -14.21 -6.01
C GLY A 157 -17.90 -13.90 -6.86
N GLY A 158 -19.07 -13.92 -6.20
CA GLY A 158 -20.35 -13.74 -6.89
C GLY A 158 -20.53 -12.38 -7.56
N ALA A 159 -19.81 -11.37 -7.09
CA ALA A 159 -19.83 -10.00 -7.62
C ALA A 159 -18.56 -9.64 -8.41
N SER A 160 -17.66 -10.59 -8.67
CA SER A 160 -16.49 -10.41 -9.54
C SER A 160 -16.90 -9.75 -10.86
N GLN A 161 -16.12 -8.78 -11.32
CA GLN A 161 -16.32 -8.19 -12.65
C GLN A 161 -16.27 -9.24 -13.78
N ASP A 162 -15.59 -10.36 -13.56
CA ASP A 162 -15.45 -11.46 -14.50
C ASP A 162 -16.31 -12.68 -14.15
N ALA A 163 -17.26 -12.57 -13.21
CA ALA A 163 -18.10 -13.68 -12.74
C ALA A 163 -18.78 -14.46 -13.89
N GLY A 164 -19.30 -13.75 -14.90
CA GLY A 164 -19.91 -14.33 -16.10
C GLY A 164 -18.94 -14.58 -17.27
N GLY A 165 -17.67 -14.18 -17.13
CA GLY A 165 -16.64 -14.22 -18.17
C GLY A 165 -15.59 -15.28 -17.89
N LEU A 166 -14.38 -14.83 -17.56
CA LEU A 166 -13.23 -15.71 -17.35
C LEU A 166 -13.43 -16.66 -16.15
N CYS A 167 -14.16 -16.23 -15.11
CA CYS A 167 -14.49 -17.10 -13.98
C CYS A 167 -15.25 -18.35 -14.40
N GLY A 168 -16.26 -18.18 -15.26
CA GLY A 168 -17.01 -19.29 -15.84
C GLY A 168 -16.13 -20.23 -16.68
N GLN A 169 -15.19 -19.68 -17.46
CA GLN A 169 -14.25 -20.48 -18.26
C GLN A 169 -13.27 -21.30 -17.40
N LEU A 170 -12.90 -20.76 -16.23
CA LEU A 170 -12.06 -21.45 -15.24
C LEU A 170 -12.86 -22.40 -14.34
N ASN A 171 -14.18 -22.49 -14.53
CA ASN A 171 -15.10 -23.24 -13.66
C ASN A 171 -14.99 -22.80 -12.19
N ARG A 172 -14.74 -21.50 -11.96
CA ARG A 172 -14.78 -20.86 -10.65
C ARG A 172 -16.13 -20.17 -10.50
N THR A 173 -16.79 -20.41 -9.39
CA THR A 173 -18.14 -19.89 -9.10
C THR A 173 -18.17 -19.26 -7.72
N SER A 174 -19.24 -18.54 -7.40
CA SER A 174 -19.46 -18.00 -6.06
C SER A 174 -19.38 -19.07 -4.96
N THR A 175 -19.73 -20.32 -5.25
CA THR A 175 -19.63 -21.43 -4.29
C THR A 175 -18.20 -21.88 -3.99
N SER A 176 -17.25 -21.63 -4.90
CA SER A 176 -15.82 -21.88 -4.67
C SER A 176 -15.10 -20.69 -4.03
N TYR A 177 -15.77 -19.54 -3.92
CA TYR A 177 -15.20 -18.34 -3.33
C TYR A 177 -15.29 -18.43 -1.81
N THR A 178 -14.15 -18.56 -1.15
CA THR A 178 -14.04 -18.78 0.30
C THR A 178 -13.26 -17.68 0.99
N CYS A 179 -13.17 -16.48 0.40
CA CYS A 179 -12.51 -15.34 1.03
C CYS A 179 -13.14 -15.03 2.39
N ASN A 180 -12.29 -14.91 3.39
CA ASN A 180 -12.63 -14.47 4.73
C ASN A 180 -11.35 -14.03 5.46
N SER A 181 -11.51 -13.24 6.52
CA SER A 181 -10.40 -12.65 7.27
C SER A 181 -9.47 -13.68 7.92
N GLU A 182 -10.00 -14.82 8.35
CA GLU A 182 -9.18 -15.90 8.95
C GLU A 182 -8.19 -16.46 7.93
N GLN A 183 -8.68 -16.83 6.75
CA GLN A 183 -7.81 -17.34 5.69
C GLN A 183 -6.88 -16.26 5.13
N TYR A 184 -7.37 -15.03 5.00
CA TYR A 184 -6.57 -13.92 4.49
C TYR A 184 -5.38 -13.61 5.41
N SER A 185 -5.63 -13.46 6.72
CA SER A 185 -4.58 -13.23 7.72
C SER A 185 -3.59 -14.40 7.86
N ALA A 186 -4.00 -15.62 7.50
CA ALA A 186 -3.11 -16.78 7.43
C ALA A 186 -2.19 -16.81 6.18
N GLY A 187 -2.28 -15.81 5.30
CA GLY A 187 -1.45 -15.69 4.09
C GLY A 187 -2.06 -16.30 2.83
N ASN A 188 -3.32 -16.76 2.87
CA ASN A 188 -4.00 -17.35 1.71
C ASN A 188 -4.59 -16.26 0.79
N TYR A 189 -3.80 -15.26 0.40
CA TYR A 189 -4.30 -14.06 -0.27
C TYR A 189 -5.03 -14.33 -1.59
N SER A 190 -4.59 -15.34 -2.36
CA SER A 190 -5.13 -15.66 -3.68
C SER A 190 -6.60 -16.12 -3.70
N ILE A 191 -7.19 -16.42 -2.54
CA ILE A 191 -8.60 -16.84 -2.46
C ILE A 191 -9.56 -15.64 -2.45
N CYS A 192 -9.03 -14.43 -2.27
CA CYS A 192 -9.78 -13.19 -2.20
C CYS A 192 -9.64 -12.40 -3.50
N GLU A 193 -10.73 -11.79 -3.93
CA GLU A 193 -10.69 -10.78 -4.98
C GLU A 193 -9.85 -9.60 -4.48
N VAL A 194 -9.11 -8.96 -5.38
CA VAL A 194 -8.28 -7.81 -4.99
C VAL A 194 -9.14 -6.67 -4.43
N GLY A 195 -10.35 -6.49 -4.96
CA GLY A 195 -11.29 -5.48 -4.50
C GLY A 195 -12.18 -5.89 -3.32
N ASP A 196 -12.15 -7.14 -2.85
CA ASP A 196 -13.03 -7.60 -1.75
C ASP A 196 -12.45 -7.25 -0.37
N LEU A 197 -12.49 -5.97 -0.01
CA LEU A 197 -11.89 -5.49 1.23
C LEU A 197 -12.64 -6.00 2.47
N SER A 198 -13.98 -6.04 2.46
CA SER A 198 -14.73 -6.60 3.58
C SER A 198 -14.59 -8.11 3.75
N GLY A 199 -14.40 -8.88 2.68
CA GLY A 199 -14.03 -10.29 2.78
C GLY A 199 -12.66 -10.49 3.45
N LYS A 200 -11.70 -9.60 3.15
CA LYS A 200 -10.35 -9.63 3.74
C LYS A 200 -10.32 -9.13 5.19
N PHE A 201 -10.99 -8.03 5.50
CA PHE A 201 -10.80 -7.28 6.75
C PHE A 201 -12.06 -7.16 7.61
N GLY A 202 -13.18 -7.69 7.15
CA GLY A 202 -14.47 -7.59 7.84
C GLY A 202 -15.28 -6.36 7.44
N LYS A 203 -16.55 -6.38 7.85
CA LYS A 203 -17.45 -5.23 7.73
C LYS A 203 -17.07 -4.13 8.71
N VAL A 204 -17.47 -2.91 8.40
CA VAL A 204 -17.43 -1.80 9.35
C VAL A 204 -18.79 -1.61 10.01
N TYR A 205 -18.78 -1.14 11.25
CA TYR A 205 -19.97 -0.86 12.04
C TYR A 205 -19.97 0.62 12.41
N PRO A 206 -21.15 1.21 12.71
CA PRO A 206 -21.20 2.59 13.17
C PRO A 206 -20.36 2.75 14.44
N SER A 207 -19.67 3.88 14.57
CA SER A 207 -18.76 4.17 15.68
C SER A 207 -19.46 4.50 17.00
N ASP A 208 -20.74 4.82 16.93
CA ASP A 208 -21.56 5.11 18.09
C ASP A 208 -22.83 4.24 18.08
N ASP A 209 -23.29 3.88 19.27
CA ASP A 209 -24.55 3.16 19.48
C ASP A 209 -25.73 4.16 19.62
N ASP A 210 -25.46 5.47 19.58
CA ASP A 210 -26.49 6.50 19.59
C ASP A 210 -27.35 6.43 18.31
N ASP A 211 -28.67 6.29 18.50
CA ASP A 211 -29.68 5.96 17.48
C ASP A 211 -29.74 6.90 16.25
N ASP A 212 -29.05 8.05 16.29
CA ASP A 212 -29.11 9.10 15.27
C ASP A 212 -27.75 9.45 14.63
N ILE A 213 -26.63 8.78 14.99
CA ILE A 213 -25.30 9.07 14.42
C ILE A 213 -24.75 7.83 13.70
N PHE A 214 -24.62 7.93 12.38
CA PHE A 214 -24.13 6.82 11.56
C PHE A 214 -22.78 7.15 10.92
N GLN A 215 -21.73 7.15 11.73
CA GLN A 215 -20.35 7.36 11.28
C GLN A 215 -19.61 6.02 11.19
N PHE A 216 -19.01 5.75 10.03
CA PHE A 216 -18.24 4.54 9.75
C PHE A 216 -16.80 4.93 9.47
N ASN A 217 -15.87 4.39 10.24
CA ASN A 217 -14.46 4.72 10.14
C ASN A 217 -13.60 3.46 10.21
N LEU A 218 -12.44 3.52 9.56
CA LEU A 218 -11.33 2.64 9.93
C LEU A 218 -10.49 3.39 10.97
N ASP A 219 -10.51 2.90 12.21
CA ASP A 219 -9.78 3.49 13.34
C ASP A 219 -8.28 3.60 13.04
N GLU A 220 -7.76 2.60 12.34
CA GLU A 220 -6.37 2.51 11.89
C GLU A 220 -6.32 2.20 10.39
N GLU A 221 -5.22 2.58 9.75
CA GLU A 221 -4.97 2.17 8.37
C GLU A 221 -4.85 0.64 8.28
N ILE A 222 -5.64 0.03 7.40
CA ILE A 222 -5.51 -1.39 7.10
C ILE A 222 -4.40 -1.59 6.06
N ILE A 223 -3.51 -2.56 6.32
CA ILE A 223 -2.45 -2.93 5.39
C ILE A 223 -2.89 -4.16 4.59
N ASP A 224 -2.98 -3.99 3.28
CA ASP A 224 -3.39 -5.02 2.34
C ASP A 224 -2.18 -5.54 1.53
N PRO A 225 -1.72 -6.79 1.77
CA PRO A 225 -0.64 -7.40 0.99
C PRO A 225 -1.08 -7.85 -0.42
N LEU A 226 -2.35 -7.69 -0.77
CA LEU A 226 -2.91 -7.94 -2.10
C LEU A 226 -3.49 -6.62 -2.65
N ALA A 227 -2.59 -5.72 -3.01
CA ALA A 227 -2.92 -4.38 -3.50
C ALA A 227 -3.61 -4.40 -4.87
N PRO A 228 -4.48 -3.41 -5.16
CA PRO A 228 -4.85 -3.06 -6.53
C PRO A 228 -3.61 -2.79 -7.38
N TYR A 229 -3.68 -3.08 -8.68
CA TYR A 229 -2.54 -2.88 -9.56
C TYR A 229 -2.54 -1.43 -10.05
N PRO A 230 -1.55 -0.58 -9.71
CA PRO A 230 -1.56 0.83 -10.11
C PRO A 230 -1.64 0.99 -11.63
N ILE A 231 -1.01 0.07 -12.36
CA ILE A 231 -1.02 0.06 -13.82
C ILE A 231 -2.43 -0.18 -14.41
N ASN A 232 -3.37 -0.71 -13.63
CA ASN A 232 -4.77 -0.91 -13.99
C ASN A 232 -5.70 0.21 -13.48
N TYR A 233 -5.16 1.24 -12.85
CA TYR A 233 -5.98 2.40 -12.51
C TYR A 233 -6.47 3.05 -13.80
N ASN A 234 -7.80 3.17 -13.95
CA ASN A 234 -8.48 3.75 -15.11
C ASN A 234 -8.00 3.24 -16.49
N SER A 235 -7.41 2.04 -16.53
CA SER A 235 -6.98 1.41 -17.78
C SER A 235 -7.12 -0.11 -17.72
N GLU A 236 -7.57 -0.69 -18.83
CA GLU A 236 -7.65 -2.14 -19.00
C GLU A 236 -6.32 -2.67 -19.53
N LEU A 237 -5.78 -3.71 -18.88
CA LEU A 237 -4.55 -4.35 -19.31
C LEU A 237 -4.71 -5.86 -19.39
N GLY A 238 -4.63 -6.37 -20.62
CA GLY A 238 -4.84 -7.78 -20.92
C GLY A 238 -6.26 -8.21 -20.52
N PHE A 239 -6.34 -9.09 -19.52
CA PHE A 239 -7.61 -9.61 -19.00
C PHE A 239 -8.09 -8.86 -17.75
N SER A 240 -7.24 -8.03 -17.15
CA SER A 240 -7.57 -7.32 -15.94
C SER A 240 -8.30 -6.03 -16.29
N LYS A 241 -9.54 -5.92 -15.82
CA LYS A 241 -10.34 -4.70 -15.94
C LYS A 241 -9.69 -3.53 -15.17
N PRO A 242 -10.06 -2.28 -15.47
CA PRO A 242 -9.64 -1.17 -14.63
C PRO A 242 -10.20 -1.30 -13.21
N TRP A 243 -9.69 -0.49 -12.30
CA TRP A 243 -10.36 -0.15 -11.05
C TRP A 243 -10.42 1.36 -10.92
N THR A 244 -11.60 1.88 -10.55
CA THR A 244 -11.86 3.32 -10.57
C THR A 244 -12.88 3.77 -9.54
N SER A 245 -13.46 2.89 -8.73
CA SER A 245 -14.37 3.31 -7.68
C SER A 245 -14.30 2.46 -6.42
N ILE A 246 -14.79 3.01 -5.33
CA ILE A 246 -15.13 2.29 -4.09
C ILE A 246 -16.65 2.27 -3.95
N VAL A 247 -17.21 1.17 -3.45
CA VAL A 247 -18.64 1.04 -3.18
C VAL A 247 -18.84 0.48 -1.78
N TRP A 248 -19.69 1.13 -0.98
CA TRP A 248 -20.20 0.62 0.28
C TRP A 248 -21.55 -0.03 0.05
N HIS A 249 -21.77 -1.15 0.70
CA HIS A 249 -22.96 -1.99 0.58
C HIS A 249 -23.58 -2.22 1.93
N CYS A 250 -24.91 -2.34 1.92
CA CYS A 250 -25.67 -2.78 3.07
C CYS A 250 -25.39 -4.26 3.37
N SER A 251 -25.78 -4.73 4.55
CA SER A 251 -25.66 -6.13 4.94
C SER A 251 -26.36 -7.10 3.97
N SER A 252 -27.42 -6.64 3.30
CA SER A 252 -28.16 -7.34 2.24
C SER A 252 -27.37 -7.51 0.94
N GLY A 253 -26.27 -6.77 0.76
CA GLY A 253 -25.48 -6.70 -0.48
C GLY A 253 -25.89 -5.56 -1.42
N ASP A 254 -26.97 -4.84 -1.11
CA ASP A 254 -27.40 -3.68 -1.89
C ASP A 254 -26.34 -2.57 -1.83
N ARG A 255 -26.14 -1.88 -2.95
CA ARG A 255 -25.15 -0.80 -3.07
C ARG A 255 -25.73 0.46 -2.44
N LEU A 256 -25.00 1.05 -1.50
CA LEU A 256 -25.46 2.18 -0.71
C LEU A 256 -24.88 3.49 -1.23
N ILE A 257 -23.55 3.63 -1.13
CA ILE A 257 -22.78 4.82 -1.54
C ILE A 257 -21.61 4.35 -2.41
N CYS A 258 -21.17 5.20 -3.31
CA CYS A 258 -19.98 4.96 -4.12
C CYS A 258 -19.27 6.26 -4.46
N ALA A 259 -17.96 6.16 -4.66
CA ALA A 259 -17.14 7.28 -5.06
C ALA A 259 -16.05 6.86 -6.05
N LYS A 260 -15.70 7.79 -6.95
CA LYS A 260 -14.68 7.64 -7.98
C LYS A 260 -13.30 7.85 -7.39
N PHE A 261 -12.37 6.96 -7.71
CA PHE A 261 -10.96 7.16 -7.42
C PHE A 261 -10.35 8.21 -8.36
N GLN A 262 -9.70 9.19 -7.76
CA GLN A 262 -8.86 10.19 -8.40
C GLN A 262 -7.41 10.00 -7.94
N ALA A 263 -6.48 9.95 -8.89
CA ALA A 263 -5.05 9.96 -8.56
C ALA A 263 -4.69 11.28 -7.86
N SER A 264 -3.90 11.19 -6.79
CA SER A 264 -3.47 12.32 -5.97
C SER A 264 -1.94 12.38 -5.89
N SER A 265 -1.40 13.58 -5.66
CA SER A 265 0.02 13.80 -5.39
C SER A 265 0.40 13.57 -3.92
N SER A 266 -0.58 13.43 -3.03
CA SER A 266 -0.41 13.25 -1.59
C SER A 266 -1.54 12.42 -0.99
N GLU A 267 -1.43 12.13 0.31
CA GLU A 267 -2.56 11.63 1.09
C GLU A 267 -3.75 12.60 0.99
N CYS A 268 -4.96 12.04 1.12
CA CYS A 268 -6.19 12.79 1.04
C CYS A 268 -6.45 13.44 2.41
N ASP A 269 -6.63 14.76 2.43
CA ASP A 269 -6.92 15.56 3.63
C ASP A 269 -8.43 15.89 3.72
#